data_AF-A0A7L4KZ27-F1
#
_entry.id   AF-A0A7L4KZ27-F1
#
_cell.length_a   1.000
_cell.length_b   1.000
_cell.length_c   1.000
_cell.angle_alpha   90.00
_cell.angle_beta   90.00
_cell.angle_gamma   90.00
#
_symmetry.space_group_name_H-M   'P 1'
#
loop_
_entity.id
_entity.type
_entity.pdbx_description
1 polymer ?
#
loop_
_entity_poly.entity_id
_entity_poly.type
_entity_poly.pdbx_seq_one_letter_code
_entity_poly.pdbx_strand_id
1 'polypeptide(L)' 'PADPGGSRLTPPRPPELEFVLEADSERRRRGHGPRVAFAGRGPADPEHRLRGALQLPRQREPRCASATFRLH' A
#
# COMPACT_ATOMS: atom_id res chain seq x y z
N PRO A 1 -49.01 12.24 -11.63
CA PRO A 1 -47.97 13.16 -11.10
C PRO A 1 -46.66 12.39 -10.90
N ALA A 2 -45.70 12.62 -11.79
CA ALA A 2 -44.36 12.03 -11.72
C ALA A 2 -43.54 12.75 -10.65
N ASP A 3 -42.84 11.99 -9.82
CA ASP A 3 -41.86 12.49 -8.84
C ASP A 3 -40.50 12.68 -9.55
N PRO A 4 -40.01 13.92 -9.78
CA PRO A 4 -38.79 14.16 -10.54
C PRO A 4 -37.63 14.36 -9.56
N GLY A 5 -37.27 13.32 -8.82
CA GLY A 5 -36.36 13.49 -7.67
C GLY A 5 -35.49 12.30 -7.34
N GLY A 6 -35.24 11.40 -8.30
CA GLY A 6 -34.33 10.26 -8.11
C GLY A 6 -32.87 10.72 -8.02
N SER A 7 -32.47 11.26 -6.87
CA SER A 7 -31.07 11.57 -6.59
C SER A 7 -30.28 10.26 -6.54
N ARG A 8 -29.61 9.94 -7.65
CA ARG A 8 -28.65 8.84 -7.73
C ARG A 8 -27.46 9.19 -6.85
N LEU A 9 -27.55 8.86 -5.56
CA LEU A 9 -26.41 8.88 -4.67
C LEU A 9 -25.34 7.97 -5.28
N THR A 10 -24.23 8.58 -5.70
CA THR A 10 -23.06 7.82 -6.15
C THR A 10 -22.59 6.99 -4.96
N PRO A 11 -22.39 5.67 -5.10
CA PRO A 11 -21.93 4.87 -3.98
C PRO A 11 -20.60 5.44 -3.46
N PRO A 12 -20.40 5.51 -2.12
CA PRO A 12 -19.17 6.01 -1.56
C PRO A 12 -18.00 5.17 -2.09
N ARG A 13 -16.91 5.83 -2.46
CA ARG A 13 -15.69 5.14 -2.90
C ARG A 13 -15.20 4.22 -1.78
N PRO A 14 -14.72 3.01 -2.11
CA PRO A 14 -14.17 2.13 -1.10
C PRO A 14 -12.96 2.79 -0.42
N PRO A 15 -12.74 2.57 0.89
CA PRO A 15 -11.56 3.09 1.57
C PRO A 15 -10.28 2.52 0.96
N GLU A 16 -9.21 3.31 1.03
CA GLU A 16 -7.89 2.94 0.54
C GLU A 16 -6.89 2.92 1.70
N LEU A 17 -6.11 1.85 1.79
CA LEU A 17 -5.03 1.68 2.75
C LEU A 17 -3.72 1.99 2.04
N GLU A 18 -3.14 3.14 2.35
CA GLU A 18 -1.74 3.44 2.00
C GLU A 18 -0.81 2.78 3.01
N PHE A 19 0.26 2.14 2.52
CA PHE A 19 1.23 1.44 3.37
C PHE A 19 2.67 1.68 2.93
N VAL A 20 3.58 1.51 3.89
CA VAL A 20 5.03 1.47 3.64
C VAL A 20 5.59 0.22 4.28
N LEU A 21 6.26 -0.61 3.48
CA LEU A 21 7.06 -1.73 3.96
C LEU A 21 8.51 -1.28 4.11
N GLU A 22 9.10 -1.58 5.25
CA GLU A 22 10.50 -1.32 5.54
C GLU A 22 11.21 -2.61 5.89
N ALA A 23 12.21 -2.98 5.10
CA ALA A 23 13.03 -4.15 5.37
C ALA A 23 14.30 -3.77 6.15
N ASP A 24 14.86 -4.74 6.87
CA ASP A 24 16.06 -4.56 7.72
C ASP A 24 15.92 -3.41 8.75
N SER A 25 14.70 -3.10 9.20
CA SER A 25 14.45 -1.96 10.10
C SER A 25 15.23 -2.03 11.41
N GLU A 26 15.35 -3.20 12.03
CA GLU A 26 16.19 -3.38 13.22
C GLU A 26 17.68 -3.20 12.95
N ARG A 27 18.16 -3.71 11.81
CA ARG A 27 19.55 -3.59 11.39
C ARG A 27 19.92 -2.12 11.17
N ARG A 28 19.02 -1.36 10.53
CA ARG A 28 19.16 0.09 10.33
C ARG A 28 19.10 0.87 11.63
N ARG A 29 18.22 0.49 12.56
CA ARG A 29 18.19 1.09 13.92
C ARG A 29 19.52 0.93 14.66
N ARG A 30 20.30 -0.10 14.33
CA ARG A 30 21.65 -0.34 14.87
C ARG A 30 22.76 0.36 14.08
N GLY A 31 22.43 1.18 13.09
CA GLY A 31 23.39 1.95 12.29
C GLY A 31 24.03 1.20 11.12
N HIS A 32 23.58 -0.02 10.82
CA HIS A 32 24.08 -0.77 9.67
C HIS A 32 23.22 -0.53 8.42
N GLY A 33 23.84 -0.58 7.24
CA GLY A 33 23.12 -0.44 5.96
C GLY A 33 22.06 -1.53 5.72
N PRO A 34 21.13 -1.34 4.79
CA PRO A 34 20.24 -2.42 4.39
C PRO A 34 21.00 -3.52 3.64
N ARG A 35 20.57 -4.77 3.76
CA ARG A 35 21.07 -5.89 2.95
C ARG A 35 20.12 -6.26 1.82
N VAL A 36 19.03 -5.52 1.67
CA VAL A 36 17.99 -5.85 0.70
C VAL A 36 17.57 -4.65 -0.12
N ALA A 37 17.16 -4.93 -1.35
CA ALA A 37 16.56 -3.97 -2.26
C ALA A 37 15.21 -4.48 -2.79
N PHE A 38 14.13 -3.74 -2.56
CA PHE A 38 12.82 -3.99 -3.17
C PHE A 38 12.89 -3.78 -4.69
N ALA A 39 12.36 -4.75 -5.43
CA ALA A 39 12.35 -4.74 -6.89
C ALA A 39 11.36 -3.71 -7.45
N GLY A 40 10.21 -3.53 -6.79
CA GLY A 40 9.13 -2.62 -7.21
C GLY A 40 9.15 -1.23 -6.55
N ARG A 41 10.26 -0.82 -5.94
CA ARG A 41 10.35 0.50 -5.27
C ARG A 41 10.28 1.65 -6.28
N GLY A 42 9.80 2.81 -5.85
CA GLY A 42 9.88 4.02 -6.65
C GLY A 42 11.33 4.46 -6.87
N PRO A 43 11.63 5.21 -7.95
CA PRO A 43 13.00 5.64 -8.27
C PRO A 43 13.63 6.53 -7.19
N ALA A 44 12.81 7.26 -6.43
CA ALA A 44 13.25 8.09 -5.31
C ALA A 44 13.16 7.39 -3.95
N ASP A 45 12.59 6.18 -3.89
CA ASP A 45 12.47 5.45 -2.64
C ASP A 45 13.80 4.77 -2.29
N PRO A 46 14.19 4.78 -1.01
CA PRO A 46 15.33 4.01 -0.54
C PRO A 46 15.16 2.52 -0.89
N GLU A 47 16.27 1.83 -1.16
CA GLU A 47 16.27 0.43 -1.60
C GLU A 47 15.49 -0.52 -0.68
N HIS A 48 15.52 -0.27 0.63
CA HIS A 48 14.83 -1.07 1.65
C HIS A 48 13.39 -0.64 1.94
N ARG A 49 12.82 0.30 1.17
CA ARG A 49 11.42 0.73 1.32
C ARG A 49 10.60 0.40 0.08
N LEU A 50 9.34 0.04 0.31
CA LEU A 50 8.32 -0.09 -0.72
C LEU A 50 7.06 0.64 -0.24
N ARG A 51 6.52 1.53 -1.06
CA ARG A 51 5.23 2.17 -0.84
C ARG A 51 4.17 1.48 -1.69
N GLY A 52 2.94 1.44 -1.20
CA GLY A 52 1.83 0.93 -1.97
C GLY A 52 0.49 1.37 -1.40
N ALA A 53 -0.57 1.06 -2.14
CA ALA A 53 -1.95 1.31 -1.75
C ALA A 53 -2.81 0.08 -2.06
N LEU A 54 -3.79 -0.19 -1.21
CA LEU A 54 -4.77 -1.27 -1.39
C LEU A 54 -6.17 -0.72 -1.16
N GLN A 55 -7.06 -0.91 -2.13
CA GLN A 55 -8.49 -0.67 -1.91
C GLN A 55 -9.08 -1.76 -1.03
N LEU A 56 -9.91 -1.34 -0.07
CA LEU A 56 -10.59 -2.19 0.90
C LEU A 56 -12.10 -2.15 0.63
N PRO A 57 -12.60 -2.90 -0.38
CA PRO A 57 -13.96 -2.72 -0.90
C PRO A 57 -15.06 -3.16 0.05
N ARG A 58 -14.76 -4.09 0.96
CA ARG A 58 -15.72 -4.63 1.93
C ARG A 58 -15.04 -4.89 3.27
N GLN A 59 -15.78 -4.65 4.35
CA GLN A 59 -15.32 -5.07 5.67
C GLN A 59 -15.21 -6.60 5.72
N ARG A 60 -14.19 -7.09 6.44
CA ARG A 60 -13.92 -8.53 6.66
C ARG A 60 -13.57 -9.32 5.38
N GLU A 61 -13.31 -8.63 4.26
CA GLU A 61 -12.73 -9.23 3.06
C GLU A 61 -11.22 -8.93 3.04
N PRO A 62 -10.33 -9.93 3.20
CA PRO A 62 -8.89 -9.68 3.21
C PRO A 62 -8.39 -9.30 1.81
N ARG A 63 -7.45 -8.36 1.77
CA ARG A 63 -6.73 -7.97 0.56
C ARG A 63 -5.24 -8.07 0.81
N CYS A 64 -4.53 -8.67 -0.14
CA CYS A 64 -3.09 -8.91 -0.06
C CYS A 64 -2.35 -8.14 -1.14
N ALA A 65 -1.18 -7.61 -0.79
CA ALA A 65 -0.18 -7.11 -1.74
C ALA A 65 1.09 -7.95 -1.59
N SER A 66 1.74 -8.24 -2.72
CA SER A 66 3.01 -8.94 -2.75
C SER A 66 4.16 -7.95 -2.90
N ALA A 67 5.26 -8.21 -2.21
CA ALA A 67 6.49 -7.44 -2.32
C ALA A 67 7.67 -8.40 -2.51
N THR A 68 8.51 -8.13 -3.51
CA THR A 68 9.72 -8.89 -3.77
C THR A 68 10.93 -8.01 -3.52
N PHE A 69 11.89 -8.52 -2.76
CA PHE A 69 13.20 -7.91 -2.59
C PHE A 69 14.30 -8.90 -2.98
N ARG A 70 15.47 -8.35 -3.30
CA ARG A 70 16.70 -9.12 -3.50
C ARG A 70 17.61 -8.89 -2.31
N LEU A 71 18.29 -9.96 -1.88
CA LEU A 71 19.39 -9.87 -0.92
C LEU A 71 20.67 -9.53 -1.69
N HIS A 72 21.50 -8.68 -1.11
CA HIS A 72 22.84 -8.33 -1.62
C HIS A 72 23.90 -9.29 -1.11
#